data_AF-A0A6A5S8V7-F1
#
_entry.id   AF-A0A6A5S8V7-F1
#
_cell.length_a   1.000
_cell.length_b   1.000
_cell.length_c   1.000
_cell.angle_alpha   90.00
_cell.angle_beta   90.00
_cell.angle_gamma   90.00
#
_symmetry.space_group_name_H-M   'P 1'
#
loop_
_entity.id
_entity.type
_entity.pdbx_description
1 polymer ?
#
loop_
_entity_poly.entity_id
_entity_poly.type
_entity_poly.pdbx_seq_one_letter_code
_entity_poly.pdbx_strand_id
1 'polypeptide(L)' 'LGDLWAGRGKLAEAEQMYKRVLRGKEEALGPDHMSTLQTVGNIGKIYKEQGKQAEAEQMYERALQGYEVALGP' A
#
# COMPACT_ATOMS: atom_id res chain seq x y z
N LEU A 1 -26.60 3.86 10.96
CA LEU A 1 -25.24 4.44 11.15
C LEU A 1 -24.13 3.39 11.32
N GLY A 2 -24.43 2.11 11.65
CA GLY A 2 -23.40 1.07 11.85
C GLY A 2 -22.66 0.60 10.59
N ASP A 3 -23.29 0.65 9.41
CA ASP A 3 -22.70 0.14 8.17
C ASP A 3 -21.50 0.97 7.68
N LEU A 4 -21.49 2.28 8.01
CA LEU A 4 -20.38 3.17 7.64
C LEU A 4 -19.12 2.94 8.51
N TRP A 5 -19.30 2.46 9.74
CA TRP A 5 -18.22 2.19 10.70
C TRP A 5 -17.57 0.82 10.46
N ALA A 6 -18.37 -0.17 10.05
CA ALA A 6 -17.86 -1.50 9.71
C ALA A 6 -16.87 -1.48 8.53
N GLY A 7 -16.98 -0.52 7.61
CA GLY A 7 -16.00 -0.28 6.56
C GLY A 7 -14.74 0.42 7.08
N ARG A 8 -14.90 1.55 7.78
CA ARG A 8 -13.76 2.37 8.25
C ARG A 8 -12.89 1.66 9.28
N GLY A 9 -13.49 0.94 10.22
CA GLY A 9 -12.81 0.10 11.21
C GLY A 9 -12.42 -1.29 10.70
N LYS A 10 -12.38 -1.50 9.39
CA LYS A 10 -11.64 -2.62 8.78
C LYS A 10 -10.48 -2.11 7.93
N LEU A 11 -10.63 -0.91 7.36
CA LEU A 11 -9.61 -0.28 6.55
C LEU A 11 -8.39 0.16 7.37
N ALA A 12 -8.57 0.61 8.61
CA ALA A 12 -7.45 1.02 9.47
C ALA A 12 -6.60 -0.18 9.91
N GLU A 13 -7.23 -1.30 10.27
CA GLU A 13 -6.53 -2.54 10.62
C GLU A 13 -5.96 -3.24 9.39
N ALA A 14 -6.61 -3.15 8.22
CA ALA A 14 -5.99 -3.54 6.95
C ALA A 14 -4.72 -2.73 6.67
N GLU A 15 -4.75 -1.41 6.83
CA GLU A 15 -3.59 -0.54 6.65
C GLU A 15 -2.42 -0.95 7.56
N GLN A 16 -2.69 -1.18 8.85
CA GLN A 16 -1.68 -1.63 9.81
C GLN A 16 -1.09 -2.99 9.44
N MET A 17 -1.91 -3.95 9.01
CA MET A 17 -1.44 -5.26 8.56
C MET A 17 -0.55 -5.12 7.32
N TYR A 18 -0.98 -4.37 6.30
CA TYR A 18 -0.18 -4.20 5.09
C TYR A 18 1.12 -3.43 5.33
N LYS A 19 1.16 -2.45 6.25
CA LYS A 19 2.40 -1.78 6.67
C LYS A 19 3.37 -2.76 7.34
N ARG A 20 2.87 -3.69 8.16
CA ARG A 20 3.69 -4.74 8.76
C ARG A 20 4.25 -5.71 7.72
N VAL A 21 3.41 -6.12 6.75
CA VAL A 21 3.84 -6.97 5.62
C VAL A 21 4.86 -6.25 4.76
N LEU A 22 4.67 -4.96 4.48
CA LEU A 22 5.59 -4.16 3.68
C LEU A 22 6.99 -4.16 4.29
N ARG A 23 7.12 -3.83 5.58
CA ARG A 23 8.42 -3.87 6.28
C ARG A 23 9.10 -5.24 6.19
N GLY A 24 8.36 -6.32 6.42
CA GLY A 24 8.93 -7.67 6.32
C GLY A 24 9.38 -8.03 4.90
N LYS A 25 8.67 -7.55 3.87
CA LYS A 25 9.06 -7.74 2.47
C LYS A 25 10.24 -6.86 2.06
N GLU A 26 10.29 -5.61 2.54
CA GLU A 26 11.44 -4.72 2.33
C GLU A 26 12.72 -5.32 2.93
N GLU A 27 12.64 -5.90 4.13
CA GLU A 27 13.77 -6.57 4.79
C GLU A 27 14.19 -7.88 4.08
N ALA A 28 13.22 -8.68 3.61
CA ALA A 28 13.51 -10.00 3.04
C ALA A 28 13.84 -9.99 1.54
N LEU A 29 13.19 -9.12 0.77
CA LEU A 29 13.23 -9.10 -0.70
C LEU A 29 13.82 -7.80 -1.25
N GLY A 30 13.87 -6.75 -0.45
CA GLY A 30 14.26 -5.41 -0.88
C GLY A 30 13.07 -4.51 -1.25
N PRO A 31 13.29 -3.19 -1.28
CA PRO A 31 12.25 -2.18 -1.55
C PRO A 31 11.71 -2.25 -2.98
N ASP A 32 12.54 -2.61 -3.95
CA ASP A 32 12.21 -2.60 -5.39
C ASP A 32 11.70 -3.96 -5.90
N HIS A 33 11.60 -4.96 -5.02
CA HIS A 33 11.09 -6.26 -5.42
C HIS A 33 9.60 -6.19 -5.77
N MET A 34 9.19 -6.84 -6.86
CA MET A 34 7.81 -6.80 -7.39
C MET A 34 6.74 -7.07 -6.33
N SER A 35 6.97 -8.03 -5.44
CA SER A 35 6.03 -8.35 -4.34
C SER A 35 5.99 -7.30 -3.23
N THR A 36 7.05 -6.53 -3.04
CA THR A 36 7.11 -5.37 -2.13
C THR A 36 6.31 -4.23 -2.72
N LEU A 37 6.54 -3.90 -4.00
CA LEU A 37 5.83 -2.85 -4.74
C LEU A 37 4.32 -3.10 -4.84
N GLN A 38 3.92 -4.36 -5.06
CA GLN A 38 2.51 -4.76 -5.02
C GLN A 38 1.88 -4.46 -3.65
N THR A 39 2.64 -4.62 -2.57
CA THR A 39 2.17 -4.32 -1.21
C THR A 39 2.00 -2.81 -1.01
N VAL A 40 2.91 -2.00 -1.54
CA VAL A 40 2.79 -0.53 -1.55
C VAL A 40 1.51 -0.11 -2.30
N GLY A 41 1.25 -0.66 -3.49
CA GLY A 41 0.02 -0.38 -4.23
C GLY A 41 -1.27 -0.76 -3.49
N ASN A 42 -1.26 -1.86 -2.75
CA ASN A 42 -2.39 -2.27 -1.91
C ASN A 42 -2.65 -1.28 -0.74
N ILE A 43 -1.60 -0.69 -0.17
CA ILE A 43 -1.74 0.38 0.84
C ILE A 43 -2.34 1.63 0.20
N GLY A 44 -1.91 1.98 -1.03
CA GLY A 44 -2.51 3.08 -1.80
C GLY A 44 -4.02 2.90 -2.03
N LYS A 45 -4.45 1.68 -2.34
CA LYS A 45 -5.88 1.34 -2.46
C LYS A 45 -6.64 1.55 -1.16
N ILE A 46 -6.08 1.13 -0.02
CA ILE A 46 -6.70 1.32 1.29
C ILE A 46 -6.85 2.81 1.60
N TYR A 47 -5.82 3.62 1.34
CA TYR A 47 -5.91 5.06 1.52
C TYR A 47 -7.00 5.69 0.65
N LYS A 48 -7.13 5.27 -0.62
CA LYS A 48 -8.22 5.71 -1.49
C LYS A 48 -9.60 5.36 -0.89
N GLU A 49 -9.77 4.16 -0.37
CA GLU A 49 -11.03 3.73 0.27
C GLU A 49 -11.32 4.47 1.59
N GLN A 50 -10.28 4.97 2.27
CA GLN A 50 -10.42 5.85 3.44
C GLN A 50 -10.68 7.33 3.08
N GLY A 51 -10.64 7.71 1.79
CA GLY A 51 -10.74 9.10 1.34
C GLY A 51 -9.44 9.91 1.47
N LYS A 52 -8.32 9.24 1.77
CA LYS A 52 -6.97 9.81 1.89
C LYS A 52 -6.27 9.83 0.53
N GLN A 53 -6.69 10.76 -0.31
CA GLN A 53 -6.33 10.76 -1.72
C GLN A 53 -4.85 11.10 -1.96
N ALA A 54 -4.28 12.03 -1.18
CA ALA A 54 -2.87 12.39 -1.27
C ALA A 54 -1.95 11.24 -0.83
N GLU A 55 -2.29 10.54 0.25
CA GLU A 55 -1.52 9.38 0.72
C GLU A 55 -1.64 8.20 -0.25
N ALA A 56 -2.80 8.03 -0.90
CA ALA A 56 -2.96 7.03 -1.95
C ALA A 56 -2.05 7.29 -3.15
N GLU A 57 -2.00 8.55 -3.60
CA GLU A 57 -1.15 8.99 -4.71
C GLU A 57 0.33 8.74 -4.42
N GLN A 58 0.82 9.13 -3.24
CA GLN A 58 2.20 8.85 -2.82
C GLN A 58 2.55 7.36 -2.83
N MET A 59 1.63 6.49 -2.42
CA MET A 59 1.87 5.04 -2.47
C MET A 59 1.92 4.52 -3.91
N TYR A 60 1.04 5.01 -4.79
CA TYR A 60 1.06 4.61 -6.20
C TYR A 60 2.28 5.12 -6.93
N GLU A 61 2.72 6.35 -6.70
CA GLU A 61 3.96 6.91 -7.27
C GLU A 61 5.17 6.09 -6.84
N ARG A 62 5.26 5.76 -5.55
CA ARG A 62 6.34 4.90 -5.03
C ARG A 62 6.34 3.52 -5.70
N ALA A 63 5.15 2.90 -5.85
CA ALA A 63 5.04 1.61 -6.52
C ALA A 63 5.44 1.72 -8.00
N LEU A 64 5.01 2.78 -8.70
CA LEU A 64 5.32 3.02 -10.10
C LEU A 64 6.83 3.20 -10.33
N GLN A 65 7.48 4.06 -9.54
CA GLN A 65 8.92 4.27 -9.61
C GLN A 65 9.69 2.98 -9.37
N GLY A 66 9.27 2.18 -8.39
CA GLY A 66 9.90 0.88 -8.16
C GLY A 66 9.67 -0.10 -9.32
N TYR A 67 8.51 -0.08 -9.97
CA TYR A 67 8.26 -0.92 -11.14
C TYR A 67 9.11 -0.50 -12.34
N GLU A 68 9.33 0.81 -12.56
CA GLU A 68 10.24 1.33 -13.58
C GLU A 68 11.69 0.86 -13.33
N VAL A 69 12.14 0.86 -12.08
CA VAL A 69 13.47 0.34 -11.71
C VAL A 69 13.55 -1.18 -11.87
N ALA A 70 12.52 -1.92 -11.46
CA ALA A 70 12.51 -3.38 -11.47
C ALA A 70 12.38 -3.99 -12.87
N LEU A 71 11.62 -3.33 -13.76
CA LEU A 71 11.39 -3.79 -15.14
C LEU A 71 12.44 -3.27 -16.12
N GLY A 72 13.17 -2.23 -15.74
CA GLY A 72 14.06 -1.49 -16.64
C GLY A 72 13.29 -0.65 -17.67
N PRO A 73 13.92 0.39 -18.24
CA PRO A 73 13.34 1.19 -19.32
C PRO A 73 13.15 0.41 -20.62
#